data_AF-A0A2M9KQ04-F1
#
_entry.id   AF-A0A2M9KQ04-F1
#
_cell.length_a   1.000
_cell.length_b   1.000
_cell.length_c   1.000
_cell.angle_alpha   90.00
_cell.angle_beta   90.00
_cell.angle_gamma   90.00
#
_symmetry.space_group_name_H-M   'P 1'
#
loop_
_entity.id
_entity.type
_entity.pdbx_description
1 polymer ?
#
loop_
_entity_poly.entity_id
_entity_poly.type
_entity_poly.pdbx_seq_one_letter_code
_entity_poly.pdbx_strand_id
1 'polypeptide(L)'
;METSYAASGTLLGVPVQDMGTYTARLRDDGTLEGGGQGVLMGPGGAHASWRGHGVGTFTESGGNSFRGSVVYETDSPEFAGLRGVAGVFEWENSADGEVAGKLWAWR
;
A
#
# COMPACT_ATOMS: atom_id res chain seq x y z
N MET A 1 -2.95 -4.60 15.47
CA MET A 1 -1.53 -4.36 15.15
C MET A 1 -1.44 -3.06 14.39
N GLU A 2 -0.50 -2.19 14.76
CA GLU A 2 -0.20 -0.97 14.02
C GLU A 2 1.27 -1.06 13.56
N THR A 3 1.53 -0.66 12.33
CA THR A 3 2.86 -0.72 11.72
C THR A 3 3.10 0.57 10.96
N SER A 4 4.16 1.27 11.34
CA SER A 4 4.69 2.41 10.58
C SER A 4 5.96 1.97 9.86
N TYR A 5 6.12 2.40 8.62
CA TYR A 5 7.23 1.96 7.77
C TYR A 5 7.75 3.08 6.87
N ALA A 6 8.96 2.85 6.38
CA ALA A 6 9.52 3.55 5.23
C ALA A 6 9.99 2.51 4.22
N ALA A 7 9.66 2.69 2.94
CA ALA A 7 9.98 1.75 1.88
C ALA A 7 10.40 2.51 0.61
N SER A 8 11.15 1.84 -0.27
CA SER A 8 11.48 2.35 -1.60
C SER A 8 10.76 1.51 -2.66
N GLY A 9 10.30 2.15 -3.74
CA GLY A 9 9.59 1.46 -4.81
C GLY A 9 9.57 2.22 -6.12
N THR A 10 8.76 1.75 -7.07
CA THR A 10 8.51 2.44 -8.34
C THR A 10 7.00 2.51 -8.58
N LEU A 11 6.47 3.70 -8.85
CA LEU A 11 5.06 3.92 -9.16
C LEU A 11 4.94 4.67 -10.50
N LEU A 12 4.18 4.11 -11.44
CA LEU A 12 4.06 4.65 -12.81
C LEU A 12 5.42 4.93 -13.50
N GLY A 13 6.43 4.13 -13.19
CA GLY A 13 7.80 4.29 -13.72
C GLY A 13 8.66 5.32 -12.97
N VAL A 14 8.13 5.95 -11.93
CA VAL A 14 8.86 6.94 -11.12
C VAL A 14 9.37 6.27 -9.84
N PRO A 15 10.67 6.37 -9.50
CA PRO A 15 11.18 5.89 -8.23
C PRO A 15 10.60 6.73 -7.08
N VAL A 16 10.17 6.08 -6.00
CA VAL A 16 9.49 6.73 -4.87
C VAL A 16 10.02 6.20 -3.53
N GLN A 17 10.06 7.08 -2.53
CA GLN A 17 10.09 6.72 -1.11
C GLN A 17 8.66 6.78 -0.59
N ASP A 18 8.19 5.68 0.00
CA ASP A 18 6.90 5.57 0.66
C ASP A 18 7.09 5.63 2.18
N MET A 19 6.27 6.42 2.84
CA MET A 19 6.16 6.44 4.29
C MET A 19 4.69 6.38 4.67
N GLY A 20 4.32 5.45 5.53
CA GLY A 20 2.94 5.30 5.94
C GLY A 20 2.75 4.51 7.21
N THR A 21 1.50 4.49 7.65
CA THR A 21 1.04 3.70 8.78
C THR A 21 -0.13 2.85 8.33
N TYR A 22 -0.08 1.56 8.68
CA TYR A 22 -1.14 0.61 8.44
C TYR A 22 -1.57 -0.03 9.76
N THR A 23 -2.88 -0.17 9.95
CA THR A 23 -3.47 -0.82 11.11
C THR A 23 -4.22 -2.06 10.64
N ALA A 24 -4.12 -3.13 11.43
CA ALA A 24 -4.81 -4.38 11.19
C ALA A 24 -5.46 -4.91 12.46
N ARG A 25 -6.68 -5.43 12.35
CA ARG A 25 -7.45 -6.09 13.41
C ARG A 25 -7.78 -7.52 13.00
N LEU A 26 -7.53 -8.47 13.89
CA LEU A 26 -8.00 -9.84 13.76
C LEU A 26 -9.53 -9.89 13.97
N ARG A 27 -10.23 -10.50 13.02
CA ARG A 27 -11.65 -10.80 13.09
C ARG A 27 -11.89 -12.20 13.66
N ASP A 28 -13.13 -12.45 14.08
CA ASP A 28 -13.51 -13.71 14.71
C ASP A 28 -13.41 -14.93 13.76
N ASP A 29 -13.45 -14.68 12.44
CA ASP A 29 -13.26 -15.71 11.40
C ASP A 29 -11.78 -16.00 11.08
N GLY A 30 -10.85 -15.39 11.81
CA GLY A 30 -9.41 -15.55 11.60
C GLY A 30 -8.83 -14.66 10.50
N THR A 31 -9.64 -13.88 9.78
CA THR A 31 -9.14 -12.90 8.81
C THR A 31 -8.68 -11.61 9.49
N LEU A 32 -7.88 -10.83 8.77
CA LEU A 32 -7.46 -9.49 9.16
C LEU A 32 -8.30 -8.46 8.40
N GLU A 33 -8.86 -7.50 9.12
CA GLU A 33 -9.26 -6.22 8.56
C GLU A 33 -8.10 -5.27 8.63
N GLY A 34 -7.80 -4.54 7.56
CA GLY A 34 -6.78 -3.50 7.65
C GLY A 34 -7.08 -2.25 6.85
N GLY A 35 -6.42 -1.18 7.25
CA GLY A 35 -6.43 0.08 6.55
C GLY A 35 -5.27 0.97 6.98
N GLY A 36 -4.89 1.87 6.10
CA GLY A 36 -3.74 2.74 6.31
C GLY A 36 -3.72 3.92 5.39
N GLN A 37 -2.72 4.74 5.61
CA GLN A 37 -2.47 5.96 4.85
C GLN A 37 -1.00 6.31 4.87
N GLY A 38 -0.57 7.07 3.86
CA GLY A 38 0.81 7.48 3.75
C GLY A 38 1.04 8.48 2.63
N VAL A 39 2.32 8.73 2.38
CA VAL A 39 2.81 9.65 1.37
C VAL A 39 3.95 9.01 0.58
N LEU A 40 3.97 9.32 -0.70
CA LEU A 40 4.99 8.96 -1.66
C LEU A 40 5.74 10.22 -2.07
N MET A 41 7.06 10.14 -2.05
CA MET A 41 7.98 11.21 -2.43
C MET A 41 8.91 10.71 -3.52
N GLY A 42 8.89 11.34 -4.69
CA GLY A 42 9.78 11.09 -5.81
C GLY A 42 10.81 12.22 -6.01
N PRO A 43 11.74 12.07 -6.97
CA PRO A 43 12.68 13.11 -7.34
C PRO A 43 11.98 14.40 -7.80
N GLY A 44 12.66 15.54 -7.65
CA GLY A 44 12.15 16.82 -8.15
C GLY A 44 10.90 17.36 -7.45
N GLY A 45 10.47 16.75 -6.33
CA GLY A 45 9.28 17.15 -5.58
C GLY A 45 7.99 16.47 -6.02
N ALA A 46 8.07 15.49 -6.93
CA ALA A 46 6.93 14.65 -7.28
C ALA A 46 6.38 13.97 -6.02
N HIS A 47 5.07 14.03 -5.80
CA HIS A 47 4.47 13.48 -4.58
C HIS A 47 3.03 13.01 -4.78
N ALA A 48 2.60 12.07 -3.95
CA ALA A 48 1.21 11.63 -3.83
C ALA A 48 0.92 11.20 -2.39
N SER A 49 -0.30 11.39 -1.90
CA SER A 49 -0.76 10.70 -0.70
C SER A 49 -1.62 9.52 -1.08
N TRP A 50 -1.72 8.53 -0.19
CA TRP A 50 -2.53 7.35 -0.41
C TRP A 50 -3.34 7.01 0.82
N ARG A 51 -4.51 6.42 0.59
CA ARG A 51 -5.36 5.77 1.59
C ARG A 51 -5.77 4.41 1.07
N GLY A 52 -5.56 3.38 1.87
CA GLY A 52 -5.80 2.00 1.48
C GLY A 52 -6.57 1.23 2.54
N HIS A 53 -7.37 0.27 2.09
CA HIS A 53 -8.10 -0.67 2.95
C HIS A 53 -8.09 -2.05 2.32
N GLY A 54 -8.06 -3.09 3.14
CA GLY A 54 -8.01 -4.46 2.66
C GLY A 54 -8.40 -5.50 3.69
N VAL A 55 -8.50 -6.73 3.19
CA VAL A 55 -8.66 -7.94 3.99
C VAL A 55 -7.41 -8.78 3.82
N GLY A 56 -6.93 -9.37 4.92
CA GLY A 56 -5.77 -10.23 4.87
C GLY A 56 -5.91 -11.50 5.69
N THR A 57 -4.87 -12.31 5.63
CA THR A 57 -4.70 -13.55 6.40
C THR A 57 -3.26 -13.65 6.87
N PHE A 58 -3.03 -14.35 7.98
CA PHE A 58 -1.68 -14.77 8.33
C PHE A 58 -1.19 -15.84 7.35
N THR A 59 0.11 -15.81 7.03
CA THR A 59 0.75 -16.89 6.26
C THR A 59 1.33 -17.94 7.19
N GLU A 60 1.51 -19.17 6.71
CA GLU A 60 2.13 -20.25 7.50
C GLU A 60 3.56 -19.91 7.95
N SER A 61 4.26 -19.06 7.19
CA SER A 61 5.61 -18.57 7.49
C SER A 61 5.67 -17.44 8.52
N GLY A 62 4.53 -17.06 9.14
CA GLY A 62 4.46 -16.01 10.15
C GLY A 62 4.36 -14.59 9.60
N GLY A 63 4.16 -14.45 8.29
CA GLY A 63 3.88 -13.20 7.61
C GLY A 63 2.38 -12.89 7.53
N ASN A 64 2.00 -11.98 6.65
CA ASN A 64 0.61 -11.69 6.34
C ASN A 64 0.43 -11.30 4.87
N SER A 65 -0.79 -11.51 4.40
CA SER A 65 -1.14 -11.47 2.99
C SER A 65 -2.41 -10.65 2.84
N PHE A 66 -2.38 -9.51 2.13
CA PHE A 66 -3.50 -8.56 2.04
C PHE A 66 -3.96 -8.33 0.60
N ARG A 67 -5.28 -8.33 0.40
CA ARG A 67 -5.94 -7.87 -0.83
C ARG A 67 -6.82 -6.68 -0.50
N GLY A 68 -6.78 -5.65 -1.32
CA GLY A 68 -7.54 -4.46 -1.02
C GLY A 68 -7.59 -3.43 -2.13
N SER A 69 -8.05 -2.26 -1.76
CA SER A 69 -8.14 -1.08 -2.62
C SER A 69 -7.33 0.06 -2.05
N VAL A 70 -6.80 0.89 -2.94
CA VAL A 70 -6.06 2.11 -2.60
C VAL A 70 -6.51 3.25 -3.49
N VAL A 71 -6.64 4.43 -2.91
CA VAL A 71 -6.88 5.68 -3.65
C VAL A 71 -5.73 6.62 -3.40
N TYR A 72 -5.35 7.36 -4.44
CA TYR A 72 -4.25 8.31 -4.40
C TYR A 72 -4.78 9.74 -4.61
N GLU A 73 -4.13 10.69 -3.97
CA GLU A 73 -4.35 12.12 -4.15
C GLU A 73 -3.03 12.79 -4.50
N THR A 74 -3.01 13.57 -5.59
CA THR A 74 -1.78 14.17 -6.12
C THR A 74 -2.09 15.32 -7.08
N ASP A 75 -1.32 16.40 -6.99
CA ASP A 75 -1.25 17.48 -7.98
C ASP A 75 0.03 17.40 -8.85
N SER A 76 0.92 16.44 -8.57
CA SER A 76 2.16 16.21 -9.31
C SER A 76 1.88 15.63 -10.71
N PRO A 77 2.40 16.24 -11.80
CA PRO A 77 2.19 15.75 -13.17
C PRO A 77 2.66 14.31 -13.39
N GLU A 78 3.73 13.89 -12.71
CA GLU A 78 4.34 12.55 -12.78
C GLU A 78 3.36 11.45 -12.36
N PHE A 79 2.40 11.79 -11.50
CA PHE A 79 1.40 10.87 -10.97
C PHE A 79 -0.01 11.17 -11.48
N ALA A 80 -0.15 11.95 -12.56
CA ALA A 80 -1.45 12.29 -13.13
C ALA A 80 -2.31 11.06 -13.48
N GLY A 81 -1.69 9.93 -13.82
CA GLY A 81 -2.37 8.67 -14.11
C GLY A 81 -3.13 8.05 -12.92
N LEU A 82 -2.85 8.48 -11.69
CA LEU A 82 -3.54 8.04 -10.48
C LEU A 82 -4.86 8.81 -10.23
N ARG A 83 -5.02 9.98 -10.85
CA ARG A 83 -6.17 10.86 -10.59
C ARG A 83 -7.46 10.23 -11.12
N GLY A 84 -8.48 10.17 -10.26
CA GLY A 84 -9.79 9.61 -10.61
C GLY A 84 -9.80 8.10 -10.80
N VAL A 85 -8.76 7.39 -10.35
CA VAL A 85 -8.61 5.94 -10.51
C VAL A 85 -8.53 5.29 -9.12
N ALA A 86 -9.35 4.27 -8.89
CA ALA A 86 -9.14 3.36 -7.77
C ALA A 86 -8.08 2.31 -8.15
N GLY A 87 -7.14 2.06 -7.25
CA GLY A 87 -6.21 0.94 -7.35
C GLY A 87 -6.73 -0.27 -6.59
N VAL A 88 -6.38 -1.47 -7.05
CA VAL A 88 -6.50 -2.72 -6.28
C VAL A 88 -5.12 -3.34 -6.13
N PHE A 89 -4.84 -3.94 -4.98
CA PHE A 89 -3.51 -4.44 -4.65
C PHE A 89 -3.54 -5.86 -4.07
N GLU A 90 -2.38 -6.52 -4.20
CA GLU A 90 -2.02 -7.78 -3.54
C GLU A 90 -0.66 -7.60 -2.88
N TRP A 91 -0.62 -7.45 -1.56
CA TRP A 91 0.61 -7.30 -0.77
C TRP A 91 0.90 -8.58 0.04
N GLU A 92 2.15 -8.99 0.02
CA GLU A 92 2.69 -10.09 0.83
C GLU A 92 3.79 -9.53 1.72
N ASN A 93 3.63 -9.69 3.03
CA ASN A 93 4.62 -9.31 4.04
C ASN A 93 5.17 -10.60 4.65
N SER A 94 6.48 -10.78 4.62
CA SER A 94 7.14 -11.90 5.29
C SER A 94 7.42 -11.60 6.77
N ALA A 95 7.75 -12.64 7.54
CA ALA A 95 8.08 -12.49 8.96
C ALA A 95 9.38 -11.72 9.23
N ASP A 96 10.31 -11.69 8.27
CA ASP A 96 11.56 -10.94 8.30
C ASP A 96 11.43 -9.51 7.77
N GLY A 97 10.23 -9.09 7.36
CA GLY A 97 9.92 -7.72 6.98
C GLY A 97 10.13 -7.39 5.51
N GLU A 98 10.35 -8.38 4.65
CA GLU A 98 10.26 -8.19 3.20
C GLU A 98 8.81 -7.96 2.80
N VAL A 99 8.60 -6.96 1.94
CA VAL A 99 7.28 -6.61 1.42
C VAL A 99 7.34 -6.70 -0.09
N ALA A 100 6.51 -7.57 -0.66
CA ALA A 100 6.37 -7.75 -2.08
C ALA A 100 4.92 -7.52 -2.50
N GLY A 101 4.74 -7.02 -3.73
CA GLY A 101 3.43 -6.55 -4.08
C GLY A 101 3.16 -6.30 -5.55
N LYS A 102 1.88 -6.41 -5.93
CA LYS A 102 1.34 -5.85 -7.18
C LYS A 102 0.17 -4.90 -6.95
N LEU A 103 0.09 -3.87 -7.79
CA LEU A 103 -0.97 -2.86 -7.83
C LEU A 103 -1.48 -2.75 -9.27
N TRP A 104 -2.80 -2.69 -9.43
CA TRP A 104 -3.45 -2.46 -10.71
C TRP A 104 -4.41 -1.28 -10.64
N ALA A 105 -4.45 -0.48 -11.70
CA ALA A 105 -5.53 0.49 -11.90
C ALA A 105 -6.82 -0.27 -12.23
N TRP A 106 -7.88 -0.05 -11.45
CA TRP A 106 -9.18 -0.64 -11.71
C TRP A 106 -9.95 0.24 -12.69
N ARG A 107 -10.26 -0.30 -13.87
CA ARG A 107 -10.96 0.36 -14.98
C ARG A 107 -11.83 -0.65 -15.73
#